data_AF-A0A5C6X4E8-F1
#
_entry.id   AF-A0A5C6X4E8-F1
#
_cell.length_a   1.000
_cell.length_b   1.000
_cell.length_c   1.000
_cell.angle_alpha   90.00
_cell.angle_beta   90.00
_cell.angle_gamma   90.00
#
_symmetry.space_group_name_H-M   'P 1'
#
loop_
_entity.id
_entity.type
_entity.pdbx_description
1 polymer ?
#
loop_
_entity_poly.entity_id
_entity_poly.type
_entity_poly.pdbx_seq_one_letter_code
_entity_poly.pdbx_strand_id
1 'polypeptide(L)'
;MCVPASARLAIFARIAALLATLILTASACSSPSTVSCSDDQECFDNEECRAGICVAVEADSGEPDCVENIGICGEEFCHPELRRCVECVRNDHCPDQRVCDPTTSQCACPAGTHLCGETCVDSSSPSHCGSRCEPCPTEPGAEATCSQDSCGLACAEGFFPCTGPDCPAQCVECSRHSDCTSPERSRCYQGRCQGCATSQDCADRPATPVCNPQNGTCIECTPSESGACDGDSCDPTTNRCTGTATRSLDTCDRCKADIECQDYQRCIPMNFAGQDRPDGYCMNIESLGACQQPFPIHLERVSLSGHPLTRYCGVREEKITCEAYQDFGNRCEEDDDCGTTGLDDANCTWFSGGPEPRYRCSYPCTNNEDCPNGAFCTSPNNGFCLDTNRF
;
A
#
# COMPACT_ATOMS: atom_id res chain seq x y z
N MET A 1 -50.85 13.74 -15.94
CA MET A 1 -49.62 14.10 -16.68
C MET A 1 -48.79 12.83 -16.77
N CYS A 2 -48.45 12.46 -18.01
CA CYS A 2 -47.53 11.41 -18.48
C CYS A 2 -46.33 11.13 -17.54
N VAL A 3 -45.71 9.94 -17.40
CA VAL A 3 -45.77 8.54 -17.85
C VAL A 3 -44.89 7.79 -16.83
N PRO A 4 -45.06 6.47 -16.57
CA PRO A 4 -43.87 5.66 -16.40
C PRO A 4 -43.86 4.39 -17.26
N ALA A 5 -42.63 3.95 -17.51
CA ALA A 5 -42.22 2.85 -18.35
C ALA A 5 -42.79 1.49 -17.90
N SER A 6 -43.00 0.58 -18.85
CA SER A 6 -42.19 -0.65 -19.00
C SER A 6 -42.89 -1.69 -19.88
N ALA A 7 -42.05 -2.55 -20.46
CA ALA A 7 -42.28 -3.95 -20.83
C ALA A 7 -42.45 -4.26 -22.32
N ARG A 8 -41.31 -4.69 -22.88
CA ARG A 8 -41.22 -5.72 -23.93
C ARG A 8 -41.97 -6.97 -23.48
N LEU A 9 -42.74 -7.60 -24.36
CA LEU A 9 -42.77 -9.07 -24.46
C LEU A 9 -43.21 -9.49 -25.87
N ALA A 10 -42.50 -10.51 -26.35
CA ALA A 10 -42.62 -11.16 -27.65
C ALA A 10 -44.04 -11.62 -27.99
N ILE A 11 -44.34 -11.80 -29.27
CA ILE A 11 -44.99 -13.03 -29.76
C ILE A 11 -44.68 -13.24 -31.25
N PHE A 12 -44.28 -14.48 -31.48
CA PHE A 12 -43.94 -15.17 -32.72
C PHE A 12 -44.94 -14.96 -33.86
N ALA A 13 -44.35 -14.71 -35.03
CA ALA A 13 -44.98 -14.90 -36.33
C ALA A 13 -45.36 -16.38 -36.55
N ARG A 14 -46.63 -16.63 -36.86
CA ARG A 14 -47.07 -17.86 -37.54
C ARG A 14 -47.53 -17.52 -38.94
N ILE A 15 -46.74 -18.01 -39.88
CA ILE A 15 -47.05 -18.19 -41.30
C ILE A 15 -48.20 -19.20 -41.39
N ALA A 16 -49.28 -18.86 -42.09
CA ALA A 16 -49.97 -19.74 -43.04
C ALA A 16 -51.24 -19.10 -43.63
N ALA A 17 -51.23 -19.04 -44.97
CA ALA A 17 -52.36 -19.26 -45.89
C ALA A 17 -53.50 -18.23 -45.98
N LEU A 18 -53.63 -17.62 -47.17
CA LEU A 18 -54.80 -17.64 -48.08
C LEU A 18 -54.69 -16.43 -49.05
N LEU A 19 -54.27 -16.62 -50.32
CA LEU A 19 -55.13 -16.87 -51.48
C LEU A 19 -56.29 -15.86 -51.64
N ALA A 20 -56.10 -14.84 -52.48
CA ALA A 20 -57.13 -14.31 -53.38
C ALA A 20 -56.54 -13.32 -54.41
N THR A 21 -56.39 -13.83 -55.62
CA THR A 21 -56.49 -13.16 -56.94
C THR A 21 -57.08 -11.74 -56.96
N LEU A 22 -56.32 -10.78 -57.49
CA LEU A 22 -56.87 -9.60 -58.15
C LEU A 22 -56.05 -9.28 -59.41
N ILE A 23 -56.66 -9.56 -60.56
CA ILE A 23 -56.19 -9.22 -61.90
C ILE A 23 -56.46 -7.73 -62.10
N LEU A 24 -55.42 -6.92 -62.30
CA LEU A 24 -55.51 -5.58 -62.85
C LEU A 24 -54.43 -5.40 -63.90
N THR A 25 -54.91 -5.10 -65.09
CA THR A 25 -54.24 -5.00 -66.37
C THR A 25 -53.24 -3.84 -66.39
N ALA A 26 -51.96 -4.14 -66.58
CA ALA A 26 -50.98 -3.17 -67.05
C ALA A 26 -51.29 -2.84 -68.52
N SER A 27 -51.80 -1.64 -68.78
CA SER A 27 -51.83 -1.05 -70.11
C SER A 27 -50.48 -0.38 -70.34
N ALA A 28 -49.54 -1.13 -70.90
CA ALA A 28 -48.36 -0.57 -71.53
C ALA A 28 -48.83 0.23 -72.76
N CYS A 29 -48.67 1.55 -72.74
CA CYS A 29 -48.58 2.32 -73.99
C CYS A 29 -47.18 2.11 -74.54
N SER A 30 -47.01 1.02 -75.29
CA SER A 30 -45.96 0.91 -76.29
C SER A 30 -46.53 1.43 -77.60
N SER A 31 -45.92 2.45 -78.17
CA SER A 31 -45.96 2.67 -79.60
C SER A 31 -44.51 2.71 -80.06
N PRO A 32 -43.93 1.60 -80.54
CA PRO A 32 -42.72 1.71 -81.35
C PRO A 32 -43.10 2.51 -82.59
N SER A 33 -42.39 3.60 -82.85
CA SER A 33 -42.42 4.33 -84.10
C SER A 33 -42.18 3.32 -85.22
N THR A 34 -43.20 2.92 -85.99
CA THR A 34 -43.03 2.01 -87.14
C THR A 34 -42.42 2.73 -88.35
N VAL A 35 -41.52 3.68 -88.09
CA VAL A 35 -40.81 4.42 -89.13
C VAL A 35 -39.85 3.43 -89.76
N SER A 36 -40.08 3.12 -91.05
CA SER A 36 -39.13 2.36 -91.83
C SER A 36 -37.93 3.25 -92.12
N CYS A 37 -36.75 2.71 -91.89
CA CYS A 37 -35.49 3.41 -92.13
C CYS A 37 -34.61 2.56 -93.04
N SER A 38 -33.73 3.23 -93.78
CA SER A 38 -32.66 2.61 -94.56
C SER A 38 -31.27 2.86 -93.95
N ASP A 39 -31.14 3.93 -93.16
CA ASP A 39 -30.01 4.22 -92.29
C ASP A 39 -30.44 5.03 -91.04
N ASP A 40 -29.51 5.25 -90.12
CA ASP A 40 -29.79 5.86 -88.81
C ASP A 40 -30.21 7.33 -88.87
N GLN A 41 -29.95 8.07 -89.97
CA GLN A 41 -30.37 9.47 -90.11
C GLN A 41 -31.87 9.62 -90.34
N GLU A 42 -32.54 8.53 -90.72
CA GLU A 42 -33.99 8.50 -90.92
C GLU A 42 -34.77 8.23 -89.63
N CYS A 43 -34.06 8.01 -88.51
CA CYS A 43 -34.63 7.77 -87.18
C CYS A 43 -34.56 9.03 -86.30
N PHE A 44 -35.38 9.09 -85.24
CA PHE A 44 -35.34 10.21 -84.29
C PHE A 44 -34.09 10.13 -83.39
N ASP A 45 -33.73 11.25 -82.74
CA ASP A 45 -32.63 11.28 -81.76
C ASP A 45 -32.82 10.18 -80.70
N ASN A 46 -31.79 9.34 -80.49
CA ASN A 46 -31.77 8.13 -79.65
C ASN A 46 -32.54 6.90 -80.19
N GLU A 47 -32.77 6.80 -81.50
CA GLU A 47 -33.19 5.57 -82.20
C GLU A 47 -32.10 5.11 -83.20
N GLU A 48 -31.94 3.81 -83.42
CA GLU A 48 -31.01 3.24 -84.42
C GLU A 48 -31.80 2.40 -85.43
N CYS A 49 -31.39 2.42 -86.70
CA CYS A 49 -32.05 1.67 -87.75
C CYS A 49 -31.63 0.19 -87.72
N ARG A 50 -32.44 -0.67 -87.10
CA ARG A 50 -32.17 -2.11 -87.03
C ARG A 50 -33.18 -2.89 -87.86
N ALA A 51 -32.67 -3.59 -88.87
CA ALA A 51 -33.46 -4.40 -89.79
C ALA A 51 -34.62 -3.63 -90.47
N GLY A 52 -34.37 -2.36 -90.79
CA GLY A 52 -35.30 -1.51 -91.53
C GLY A 52 -36.39 -0.84 -90.68
N ILE A 53 -36.26 -0.85 -89.35
CA ILE A 53 -37.18 -0.20 -88.42
C ILE A 53 -36.37 0.57 -87.38
N CYS A 54 -36.77 1.82 -87.11
CA CYS A 54 -36.18 2.61 -86.03
C CYS A 54 -36.57 2.00 -84.68
N VAL A 55 -35.56 1.58 -83.92
CA VAL A 55 -35.75 1.06 -82.56
C VAL A 55 -35.10 2.02 -81.57
N ALA A 56 -35.81 2.34 -80.48
CA ALA A 56 -35.25 3.11 -79.39
C ALA A 56 -33.97 2.42 -78.89
N VAL A 57 -32.87 3.17 -78.93
CA VAL A 57 -31.67 2.79 -78.20
C VAL A 57 -32.01 3.08 -76.75
N GLU A 58 -32.00 2.06 -75.88
CA GLU A 58 -32.14 2.32 -74.45
C GLU A 58 -31.07 3.34 -74.08
N ALA A 59 -31.47 4.47 -73.49
CA ALA A 59 -30.53 5.44 -72.95
C ALA A 59 -29.56 4.65 -72.09
N ASP A 60 -28.28 4.72 -72.43
CA ASP A 60 -27.25 3.94 -71.76
C ASP A 60 -27.37 4.18 -70.25
N SER A 61 -27.96 3.20 -69.57
CA SER A 61 -28.05 3.15 -68.12
C SER A 61 -26.79 2.49 -67.56
N GLY A 62 -25.79 2.27 -68.41
CA GLY A 62 -24.41 2.07 -68.00
C GLY A 62 -24.03 3.14 -67.01
N GLU A 63 -23.57 2.69 -65.83
CA GLU A 63 -23.01 3.55 -64.81
C GLU A 63 -22.03 4.52 -65.48
N PRO A 64 -22.18 5.84 -65.28
CA PRO A 64 -21.52 6.85 -66.09
C PRO A 64 -20.02 6.60 -66.18
N ASP A 65 -19.57 6.35 -67.41
CA ASP A 65 -18.19 6.02 -67.69
C ASP A 65 -17.30 7.24 -67.53
N CYS A 66 -16.54 7.25 -66.43
CA CYS A 66 -15.68 8.37 -66.11
C CYS A 66 -14.45 8.48 -67.01
N VAL A 67 -14.09 7.44 -67.77
CA VAL A 67 -12.97 7.44 -68.72
C VAL A 67 -13.37 8.16 -70.01
N GLU A 68 -14.61 7.96 -70.44
CA GLU A 68 -15.13 8.58 -71.67
C GLU A 68 -15.71 9.98 -71.42
N ASN A 69 -16.12 10.28 -70.19
CA ASN A 69 -16.67 11.58 -69.81
C ASN A 69 -15.85 12.26 -68.71
N ILE A 70 -14.77 12.94 -69.15
CA ILE A 70 -13.85 13.65 -68.26
C ILE A 70 -14.60 14.74 -67.50
N GLY A 71 -14.72 14.58 -66.17
CA GLY A 71 -15.33 15.56 -65.27
C GLY A 71 -16.59 15.08 -64.55
N ILE A 72 -17.07 13.85 -64.79
CA ILE A 72 -18.30 13.34 -64.17
C ILE A 72 -18.16 12.99 -62.67
N CYS A 73 -16.94 12.78 -62.18
CA CYS A 73 -16.69 12.32 -60.79
C CYS A 73 -16.72 13.42 -59.72
N GLY A 74 -16.79 14.70 -60.09
CA GLY A 74 -16.78 15.79 -59.10
C GLY A 74 -15.55 15.73 -58.18
N GLU A 75 -15.79 15.43 -56.89
CA GLU A 75 -14.76 15.30 -55.84
C GLU A 75 -14.13 13.89 -55.76
N GLU A 76 -14.67 12.91 -56.50
CA GLU A 76 -14.15 11.54 -56.57
C GLU A 76 -13.16 11.37 -57.74
N PHE A 77 -12.50 10.20 -57.80
CA PHE A 77 -11.51 9.88 -58.82
C PHE A 77 -12.01 8.80 -59.77
N CYS A 78 -11.67 8.92 -61.06
CA CYS A 78 -12.02 7.90 -62.04
C CYS A 78 -11.07 6.69 -61.92
N HIS A 79 -11.61 5.50 -61.66
CA HIS A 79 -10.83 4.26 -61.68
C HIS A 79 -10.65 3.76 -63.12
N PRO A 80 -9.43 3.66 -63.66
CA PRO A 80 -9.20 3.37 -65.07
C PRO A 80 -9.71 1.99 -65.50
N GLU A 81 -9.65 0.99 -64.61
CA GLU A 81 -10.11 -0.37 -64.90
C GLU A 81 -11.60 -0.60 -64.61
N LEU A 82 -12.13 -0.04 -63.50
CA LEU A 82 -13.54 -0.20 -63.12
C LEU A 82 -14.47 0.76 -63.90
N ARG A 83 -13.91 1.75 -64.59
CA ARG A 83 -14.63 2.76 -65.40
C ARG A 83 -15.74 3.50 -64.66
N ARG A 84 -15.60 3.63 -63.33
CA ARG A 84 -16.53 4.33 -62.43
C ARG A 84 -15.78 5.24 -61.47
N CYS A 85 -16.51 6.18 -60.88
CA CYS A 85 -15.99 7.07 -59.84
C CYS A 85 -15.81 6.29 -58.52
N VAL A 86 -14.66 6.50 -57.87
CA VAL A 86 -14.26 5.86 -56.63
C VAL A 86 -13.60 6.87 -55.70
N GLU A 87 -13.57 6.57 -54.40
CA GLU A 87 -12.95 7.44 -53.40
C GLU A 87 -11.44 7.61 -53.63
N CYS A 88 -10.75 6.56 -54.09
CA CYS A 88 -9.32 6.63 -54.36
C CYS A 88 -8.86 5.65 -55.44
N VAL A 89 -7.75 5.96 -56.09
CA VAL A 89 -7.00 5.02 -56.95
C VAL A 89 -5.52 4.91 -56.56
N ARG A 90 -5.05 5.83 -55.72
CA ARG A 90 -3.68 5.93 -55.22
C ARG A 90 -3.70 6.54 -53.83
N ASN A 91 -2.63 6.34 -53.06
CA ASN A 91 -2.56 6.78 -51.66
C ASN A 91 -2.60 8.31 -51.50
N ASP A 92 -2.18 9.08 -52.49
CA ASP A 92 -2.21 10.55 -52.46
C ASP A 92 -3.62 11.13 -52.59
N HIS A 93 -4.60 10.31 -52.94
CA HIS A 93 -6.02 10.67 -52.96
C HIS A 93 -6.68 10.55 -51.58
N CYS A 94 -6.01 9.89 -50.63
CA CYS A 94 -6.54 9.65 -49.31
C CYS A 94 -6.04 10.70 -48.29
N PRO A 95 -6.94 11.30 -47.48
CA PRO A 95 -6.57 12.24 -46.44
C PRO A 95 -5.91 11.53 -45.24
N ASP A 96 -5.27 12.32 -44.37
CA ASP A 96 -4.86 11.93 -43.02
C ASP A 96 -4.06 10.61 -42.92
N GLN A 97 -3.12 10.42 -43.85
CA GLN A 97 -2.20 9.27 -43.90
C GLN A 97 -2.88 7.91 -44.14
N ARG A 98 -4.13 7.90 -44.62
CA ARG A 98 -4.81 6.70 -45.09
C ARG A 98 -4.21 6.21 -46.41
N VAL A 99 -4.41 4.94 -46.70
CA VAL A 99 -3.96 4.28 -47.93
C VAL A 99 -5.16 3.84 -48.75
N CYS A 100 -5.02 3.85 -50.06
CA CYS A 100 -6.07 3.39 -50.95
C CYS A 100 -6.06 1.86 -50.99
N ASP A 101 -7.16 1.22 -50.61
CA ASP A 101 -7.32 -0.22 -50.79
C ASP A 101 -7.57 -0.52 -52.28
N PRO A 102 -6.68 -1.25 -52.97
CA PRO A 102 -6.82 -1.52 -54.40
C PRO A 102 -8.03 -2.40 -54.74
N THR A 103 -8.60 -3.11 -53.76
CA THR A 103 -9.74 -4.03 -53.96
C THR A 103 -11.07 -3.30 -53.86
N THR A 104 -11.19 -2.40 -52.89
CA THR A 104 -12.44 -1.69 -52.59
C THR A 104 -12.47 -0.27 -53.15
N SER A 105 -11.31 0.26 -53.54
CA SER A 105 -11.11 1.66 -53.97
C SER A 105 -11.59 2.68 -52.93
N GLN A 106 -11.48 2.32 -51.64
CA GLN A 106 -11.81 3.15 -50.48
C GLN A 106 -10.55 3.48 -49.68
N CYS A 107 -10.57 4.64 -49.01
CA CYS A 107 -9.47 5.05 -48.15
C CYS A 107 -9.54 4.35 -46.79
N ALA A 108 -8.57 3.46 -46.54
CA ALA A 108 -8.48 2.68 -45.31
C ALA A 108 -7.19 3.01 -44.54
N CYS A 109 -7.16 2.68 -43.25
CA CYS A 109 -5.93 2.79 -42.49
C CYS A 109 -4.91 1.73 -42.92
N PRO A 110 -3.59 2.04 -42.88
CA PRO A 110 -2.54 1.07 -43.16
C PRO A 110 -2.68 -0.23 -42.35
N ALA A 111 -2.13 -1.33 -42.87
CA ALA A 111 -2.14 -2.61 -42.17
C ALA A 111 -1.52 -2.48 -40.77
N GLY A 112 -2.18 -3.05 -39.76
CA GLY A 112 -1.79 -2.91 -38.35
C GLY A 112 -2.30 -1.65 -37.66
N THR A 113 -3.10 -0.82 -38.35
CA THR A 113 -3.73 0.38 -37.78
C THR A 113 -5.23 0.39 -38.06
N HIS A 114 -5.98 1.19 -37.32
CA HIS A 114 -7.40 1.40 -37.53
C HIS A 114 -7.79 2.86 -37.33
N LEU A 115 -9.00 3.21 -37.75
CA LEU A 115 -9.46 4.58 -37.75
C LEU A 115 -10.07 4.97 -36.40
N CYS A 116 -9.54 6.04 -35.80
CA CYS A 116 -10.09 6.66 -34.60
C CYS A 116 -10.30 8.15 -34.78
N GLY A 117 -11.57 8.52 -34.98
CA GLY A 117 -11.91 9.86 -35.48
C GLY A 117 -11.42 10.00 -36.91
N GLU A 118 -10.45 10.90 -37.12
CA GLU A 118 -9.86 11.15 -38.44
C GLU A 118 -8.46 10.52 -38.60
N THR A 119 -7.86 10.06 -37.50
CA THR A 119 -6.47 9.59 -37.45
C THR A 119 -6.38 8.07 -37.46
N CYS A 120 -5.45 7.53 -38.24
CA CYS A 120 -5.07 6.12 -38.14
C CYS A 120 -4.16 5.89 -36.93
N VAL A 121 -4.58 4.99 -36.03
CA VAL A 121 -3.86 4.67 -34.80
C VAL A 121 -3.43 3.19 -34.78
N ASP A 122 -2.32 2.91 -34.12
CA ASP A 122 -1.72 1.57 -34.05
C ASP A 122 -2.61 0.59 -33.28
N SER A 123 -3.09 -0.45 -33.97
CA SER A 123 -3.96 -1.49 -33.40
C SER A 123 -3.24 -2.40 -32.40
N SER A 124 -1.91 -2.35 -32.32
CA SER A 124 -1.10 -3.06 -31.32
C SER A 124 -0.77 -2.21 -30.09
N SER A 125 -1.19 -0.94 -30.06
CA SER A 125 -0.95 -0.06 -28.92
C SER A 125 -1.98 -0.29 -27.80
N PRO A 126 -1.58 -0.35 -26.52
CA PRO A 126 -2.52 -0.35 -25.39
C PRO A 126 -3.43 0.89 -25.34
N SER A 127 -3.08 1.97 -26.03
CA SER A 127 -3.94 3.16 -26.13
C SER A 127 -5.08 2.99 -27.14
N HIS A 128 -4.92 2.09 -28.12
CA HIS A 128 -5.86 1.89 -29.23
C HIS A 128 -5.85 0.42 -29.71
N CYS A 129 -6.11 -0.53 -28.81
CA CYS A 129 -5.91 -1.94 -29.12
C CYS A 129 -7.02 -2.52 -30.01
N GLY A 130 -6.63 -3.23 -31.07
CA GLY A 130 -7.54 -3.85 -32.04
C GLY A 130 -8.34 -2.81 -32.81
N SER A 131 -9.65 -2.76 -32.57
CA SER A 131 -10.59 -1.78 -33.15
C SER A 131 -11.06 -0.72 -32.15
N ARG A 132 -10.45 -0.66 -30.96
CA ARG A 132 -10.83 0.27 -29.89
C ARG A 132 -10.09 1.60 -30.05
N CYS A 133 -10.86 2.69 -29.97
CA CYS A 133 -10.31 4.04 -29.89
C CYS A 133 -10.04 4.55 -28.47
N GLU A 134 -10.49 3.80 -27.47
CA GLU A 134 -10.22 4.07 -26.06
C GLU A 134 -9.07 3.18 -25.56
N PRO A 135 -8.26 3.66 -24.61
CA PRO A 135 -7.24 2.86 -23.97
C PRO A 135 -7.79 1.56 -23.40
N CYS A 136 -6.93 0.54 -23.36
CA CYS A 136 -7.25 -0.71 -22.69
C CYS A 136 -7.54 -0.45 -21.19
N PRO A 137 -8.50 -1.17 -20.60
CA PRO A 137 -8.78 -1.05 -19.17
C PRO A 137 -7.53 -1.31 -18.32
N THR A 138 -7.40 -0.61 -17.20
CA THR A 138 -6.32 -0.80 -16.22
C THR A 138 -6.91 -1.12 -14.85
N GLU A 139 -6.16 -1.84 -14.02
CA GLU A 139 -6.47 -2.10 -12.62
C GLU A 139 -5.31 -1.61 -11.72
N PRO A 140 -5.54 -1.31 -10.42
CA PRO A 140 -4.46 -0.99 -9.50
C PRO A 140 -3.39 -2.10 -9.47
N GLY A 141 -2.14 -1.73 -9.73
CA GLY A 141 -1.02 -2.70 -9.76
C GLY A 141 -0.88 -3.49 -11.07
N ALA A 142 -1.60 -3.10 -12.12
CA ALA A 142 -1.51 -3.71 -13.44
C ALA A 142 -1.24 -2.67 -14.54
N GLU A 143 -0.49 -3.08 -15.55
CA GLU A 143 -0.25 -2.36 -16.79
C GLU A 143 -1.10 -2.97 -17.91
N ALA A 144 -1.73 -2.10 -18.71
CA ALA A 144 -2.48 -2.54 -19.87
C ALA A 144 -1.55 -3.05 -20.97
N THR A 145 -1.89 -4.18 -21.55
CA THR A 145 -1.19 -4.78 -22.69
C THR A 145 -2.14 -4.95 -23.87
N CYS A 146 -1.59 -5.00 -25.09
CA CYS A 146 -2.35 -5.31 -26.29
C CYS A 146 -1.65 -6.48 -27.00
N SER A 147 -2.35 -7.60 -27.12
CA SER A 147 -1.83 -8.80 -27.78
C SER A 147 -2.91 -9.38 -28.67
N GLN A 148 -2.60 -9.56 -29.96
CA GLN A 148 -3.52 -10.13 -30.96
C GLN A 148 -4.87 -9.40 -30.97
N ASP A 149 -4.82 -8.06 -31.10
CA ASP A 149 -6.00 -7.18 -31.15
C ASP A 149 -6.91 -7.26 -29.92
N SER A 150 -6.41 -7.80 -28.81
CA SER A 150 -7.14 -7.97 -27.56
C SER A 150 -6.40 -7.32 -26.40
N CYS A 151 -7.13 -6.55 -25.59
CA CYS A 151 -6.60 -5.98 -24.36
C CYS A 151 -6.31 -7.10 -23.34
N GLY A 152 -5.13 -7.03 -22.74
CA GLY A 152 -4.73 -7.84 -21.60
C GLY A 152 -4.24 -6.97 -20.45
N LEU A 153 -3.93 -7.61 -19.33
CA LEU A 153 -3.31 -6.99 -18.16
C LEU A 153 -2.04 -7.77 -17.81
N ALA A 154 -0.97 -7.06 -17.52
CA ALA A 154 0.24 -7.61 -16.92
C ALA A 154 0.44 -6.95 -15.55
N CYS A 155 0.82 -7.71 -14.53
CA CYS A 155 1.09 -7.11 -13.23
C CYS A 155 2.33 -6.22 -13.30
N ALA A 156 2.22 -5.02 -12.74
CA ALA A 156 3.33 -4.10 -12.62
C ALA A 156 4.44 -4.68 -11.73
N GLU A 157 5.64 -4.12 -11.81
CA GLU A 157 6.74 -4.54 -10.95
C GLU A 157 6.33 -4.47 -9.46
N GLY A 158 6.62 -5.54 -8.70
CA GLY A 158 6.22 -5.66 -7.30
C GLY A 158 4.79 -6.19 -7.06
N PHE A 159 4.00 -6.43 -8.11
CA PHE A 159 2.70 -7.09 -8.03
C PHE A 159 2.76 -8.51 -8.55
N PHE A 160 1.93 -9.38 -7.97
CA PHE A 160 1.88 -10.80 -8.28
C PHE A 160 0.56 -11.16 -8.98
N PRO A 161 0.59 -12.05 -9.98
CA PRO A 161 -0.64 -12.54 -10.59
C PRO A 161 -1.42 -13.38 -9.57
N CYS A 162 -2.70 -13.06 -9.42
CA CYS A 162 -3.60 -13.83 -8.57
C CYS A 162 -4.46 -14.74 -9.44
N THR A 163 -4.33 -16.05 -9.24
CA THR A 163 -5.12 -17.06 -9.95
C THR A 163 -5.99 -17.80 -8.95
N GLY A 164 -7.31 -17.63 -9.03
CA GLY A 164 -8.26 -18.34 -8.18
C GLY A 164 -9.59 -17.61 -8.02
N PRO A 165 -10.64 -18.29 -7.55
CA PRO A 165 -11.96 -17.69 -7.35
C PRO A 165 -11.99 -16.64 -6.23
N ASP A 166 -11.02 -16.67 -5.31
CA ASP A 166 -10.98 -15.80 -4.11
C ASP A 166 -10.09 -14.55 -4.30
N CYS A 167 -9.65 -14.25 -5.52
CA CYS A 167 -8.80 -13.11 -5.81
C CYS A 167 -9.63 -11.81 -5.84
N PRO A 168 -9.31 -10.79 -5.03
CA PRO A 168 -10.00 -9.50 -5.08
C PRO A 168 -9.63 -8.67 -6.33
N ALA A 169 -8.50 -8.97 -6.98
CA ALA A 169 -8.01 -8.36 -8.21
C ALA A 169 -7.10 -9.33 -8.97
N GLN A 170 -6.86 -9.10 -10.28
CA GLN A 170 -5.96 -9.94 -11.08
C GLN A 170 -4.50 -9.82 -10.66
N CYS A 171 -4.12 -8.65 -10.12
CA CYS A 171 -2.81 -8.37 -9.57
C CYS A 171 -2.92 -8.02 -8.08
N VAL A 172 -2.11 -8.68 -7.26
CA VAL A 172 -2.08 -8.49 -5.81
C VAL A 172 -0.72 -7.97 -5.36
N GLU A 173 -0.68 -7.24 -4.25
CA GLU A 173 0.55 -6.69 -3.68
C GLU A 173 1.43 -7.79 -3.06
N CYS A 174 0.83 -8.90 -2.64
CA CYS A 174 1.52 -10.00 -1.98
C CYS A 174 0.83 -11.34 -2.21
N SER A 175 1.61 -12.42 -2.17
CA SER A 175 1.15 -13.81 -2.18
C SER A 175 1.47 -14.55 -0.87
N ARG A 176 2.47 -14.06 -0.13
CA ARG A 176 2.94 -14.56 1.18
C ARG A 176 3.44 -13.39 2.04
N HIS A 177 3.60 -13.62 3.34
CA HIS A 177 4.04 -12.58 4.28
C HIS A 177 5.42 -11.98 3.91
N SER A 178 6.36 -12.80 3.40
CA SER A 178 7.69 -12.33 2.97
C SER A 178 7.67 -11.26 1.87
N ASP A 179 6.60 -11.21 1.07
CA ASP A 179 6.49 -10.22 -0.01
C ASP A 179 6.25 -8.82 0.58
N CYS A 180 5.77 -8.74 1.82
CA CYS A 180 5.50 -7.50 2.53
C CYS A 180 6.71 -7.02 3.34
N THR A 181 7.49 -6.12 2.74
CA THR A 181 8.79 -5.69 3.29
C THR A 181 8.74 -4.55 4.30
N SER A 182 7.58 -3.91 4.53
CA SER A 182 7.39 -2.88 5.57
C SER A 182 7.04 -3.51 6.92
N PRO A 183 7.66 -3.07 8.04
CA PRO A 183 7.31 -3.53 9.39
C PRO A 183 5.85 -3.27 9.79
N GLU A 184 5.27 -2.16 9.32
CA GLU A 184 3.89 -1.75 9.61
C GLU A 184 2.86 -2.48 8.75
N ARG A 185 3.33 -3.21 7.71
CA ARG A 185 2.48 -3.92 6.75
C ARG A 185 3.00 -5.33 6.46
N SER A 186 3.60 -6.03 7.41
CA SER A 186 4.31 -7.30 7.18
C SER A 186 3.43 -8.51 6.81
N ARG A 187 2.11 -8.41 6.99
CA ARG A 187 1.19 -9.54 6.82
C ARG A 187 0.47 -9.47 5.48
N CYS A 188 0.74 -10.42 4.61
CA CYS A 188 -0.13 -10.64 3.46
C CYS A 188 -1.51 -11.20 3.86
N TYR A 189 -2.58 -10.46 3.58
CA TYR A 189 -3.95 -10.90 3.78
C TYR A 189 -4.82 -10.45 2.60
N GLN A 190 -5.46 -11.43 1.94
CA GLN A 190 -6.28 -11.22 0.74
C GLN A 190 -5.55 -10.39 -0.34
N GLY A 191 -4.28 -10.71 -0.60
CA GLY A 191 -3.49 -10.04 -1.64
C GLY A 191 -3.07 -8.61 -1.33
N ARG A 192 -3.20 -8.17 -0.08
CA ARG A 192 -2.78 -6.85 0.40
C ARG A 192 -1.89 -6.98 1.63
N CYS A 193 -0.86 -6.15 1.69
CA CYS A 193 0.00 -6.06 2.86
C CYS A 193 -0.72 -5.29 3.98
N GLN A 194 -0.81 -5.89 5.16
CA GLN A 194 -1.48 -5.36 6.36
C GLN A 194 -0.55 -5.47 7.57
N GLY A 195 -0.89 -4.80 8.66
CA GLY A 195 -0.16 -4.96 9.92
C GLY A 195 -0.12 -6.41 10.40
N CYS A 196 0.91 -6.75 11.16
CA CYS A 196 1.06 -8.06 11.77
C CYS A 196 -0.10 -8.34 12.75
N ALA A 197 -0.50 -9.60 12.87
CA ALA A 197 -1.40 -10.07 13.91
C ALA A 197 -0.68 -10.98 14.92
N THR A 198 0.37 -11.67 14.48
CA THR A 198 1.20 -12.55 15.31
C THR A 198 2.67 -12.42 14.92
N SER A 199 3.59 -12.79 15.81
CA SER A 199 5.03 -12.76 15.52
C SER A 199 5.43 -13.66 14.34
N GLN A 200 4.58 -14.63 13.96
CA GLN A 200 4.78 -15.42 12.73
C GLN A 200 4.71 -14.57 11.45
N ASP A 201 3.94 -13.47 11.45
CA ASP A 201 3.87 -12.52 10.33
C ASP A 201 5.16 -11.69 10.20
N CYS A 202 6.04 -11.74 11.20
CA CYS A 202 7.31 -11.04 11.27
C CYS A 202 8.53 -11.98 11.12
N ALA A 203 8.31 -13.28 10.91
CA ALA A 203 9.36 -14.30 10.94
C ALA A 203 10.49 -14.07 9.90
N ASP A 204 10.18 -13.45 8.77
CA ASP A 204 11.15 -13.12 7.72
C ASP A 204 11.94 -11.82 8.02
N ARG A 205 11.78 -11.24 9.21
CA ARG A 205 12.36 -9.94 9.60
C ARG A 205 13.31 -10.12 10.80
N PRO A 206 14.59 -10.43 10.57
CA PRO A 206 15.50 -10.76 11.67
C PRO A 206 15.71 -9.61 12.67
N ALA A 207 15.63 -8.35 12.22
CA ALA A 207 15.77 -7.18 13.09
C ALA A 207 14.48 -6.83 13.87
N THR A 208 13.33 -7.35 13.46
CA THR A 208 12.03 -7.07 14.08
C THR A 208 11.15 -8.33 14.07
N PRO A 209 11.53 -9.40 14.78
CA PRO A 209 10.86 -10.69 14.67
C PRO A 209 9.55 -10.79 15.46
N VAL A 210 9.24 -9.81 16.30
CA VAL A 210 8.08 -9.83 17.21
C VAL A 210 6.97 -8.94 16.68
N CYS A 211 5.71 -9.41 16.72
CA CYS A 211 4.57 -8.57 16.40
C CYS A 211 4.10 -7.80 17.63
N ASN A 212 3.91 -6.48 17.48
CA ASN A 212 3.11 -5.71 18.41
C ASN A 212 1.63 -5.72 17.96
N PRO A 213 0.75 -6.52 18.59
CA PRO A 213 -0.65 -6.60 18.16
C PRO A 213 -1.44 -5.31 18.42
N GLN A 214 -0.94 -4.39 19.27
CA GLN A 214 -1.65 -3.15 19.58
C GLN A 214 -1.63 -2.17 18.41
N ASN A 215 -0.55 -2.16 17.62
CA ASN A 215 -0.38 -1.27 16.48
C ASN A 215 -0.10 -2.02 15.16
N GLY A 216 -0.07 -3.35 15.18
CA GLY A 216 0.15 -4.20 14.01
C GLY A 216 1.54 -4.04 13.39
N THR A 217 2.56 -3.68 14.18
CA THR A 217 3.91 -3.42 13.68
C THR A 217 4.88 -4.48 14.16
N CYS A 218 5.76 -4.94 13.26
CA CYS A 218 6.90 -5.76 13.64
C CYS A 218 7.94 -4.92 14.39
N ILE A 219 8.26 -5.32 15.61
CA ILE A 219 9.21 -4.70 16.53
C ILE A 219 10.28 -5.71 16.94
N GLU A 220 11.33 -5.25 17.61
CA GLU A 220 12.44 -6.10 18.02
C GLU A 220 12.00 -7.10 19.10
N CYS A 221 11.27 -6.62 20.11
CA CYS A 221 10.85 -7.42 21.25
C CYS A 221 9.64 -6.81 21.97
N THR A 222 9.00 -7.60 22.83
CA THR A 222 8.10 -7.11 23.89
C THR A 222 8.55 -7.67 25.24
N PRO A 223 8.12 -7.10 26.38
CA PRO A 223 8.43 -7.69 27.69
C PRO A 223 7.99 -9.16 27.84
N SER A 224 6.90 -9.56 27.15
CA SER A 224 6.42 -10.95 27.12
C SER A 224 7.17 -11.86 26.15
N GLU A 225 7.82 -11.30 25.13
CA GLU A 225 8.59 -12.02 24.12
C GLU A 225 10.08 -11.60 24.13
N SER A 226 10.65 -11.38 25.31
CA SER A 226 12.06 -10.98 25.47
C SER A 226 13.06 -12.06 25.03
N GLY A 227 12.60 -13.28 24.73
CA GLY A 227 13.42 -14.33 24.12
C GLY A 227 14.00 -13.92 22.76
N ALA A 228 13.48 -12.87 22.12
CA ALA A 228 14.06 -12.29 20.91
C ALA A 228 15.39 -11.54 21.16
N CYS A 229 15.74 -11.26 22.42
CA CYS A 229 16.92 -10.47 22.80
C CYS A 229 18.12 -11.30 23.27
N ASP A 230 18.24 -12.56 22.85
CA ASP A 230 19.41 -13.43 23.13
C ASP A 230 19.81 -13.55 24.62
N GLY A 231 18.86 -13.35 25.54
CA GLY A 231 19.07 -13.42 26.99
C GLY A 231 19.06 -12.07 27.71
N ASP A 232 19.03 -10.96 26.96
CA ASP A 232 18.82 -9.61 27.48
C ASP A 232 17.33 -9.27 27.59
N SER A 233 17.04 -8.14 28.24
CA SER A 233 15.68 -7.66 28.45
C SER A 233 15.14 -6.87 27.24
N CYS A 234 13.84 -6.60 27.26
CA CYS A 234 13.20 -5.70 26.31
C CYS A 234 12.72 -4.42 27.00
N ASP A 235 13.12 -3.25 26.51
CA ASP A 235 12.61 -1.97 26.98
C ASP A 235 11.15 -1.78 26.49
N PRO A 236 10.16 -1.72 27.40
CA PRO A 236 8.74 -1.59 27.03
C PRO A 236 8.39 -0.25 26.37
N THR A 237 9.23 0.78 26.53
CA THR A 237 9.00 2.12 25.97
C THR A 237 9.46 2.17 24.52
N THR A 238 10.62 1.58 24.22
CA THR A 238 11.21 1.64 22.88
C THR A 238 10.97 0.39 22.05
N ASN A 239 10.50 -0.71 22.65
CA ASN A 239 10.40 -2.04 22.03
C ASN A 239 11.73 -2.49 21.40
N ARG A 240 12.81 -2.26 22.14
CA ARG A 240 14.18 -2.59 21.73
C ARG A 240 14.83 -3.45 22.78
N CYS A 241 15.71 -4.34 22.34
CA CYS A 241 16.52 -5.12 23.24
C CYS A 241 17.47 -4.18 24.01
N THR A 242 17.59 -4.40 25.31
CA THR A 242 18.57 -3.72 26.14
C THR A 242 19.90 -4.46 26.07
N GLY A 243 20.93 -3.94 26.74
CA GLY A 243 22.18 -4.68 26.99
C GLY A 243 22.23 -5.32 28.38
N THR A 244 21.07 -5.46 29.03
CA THR A 244 20.97 -5.93 30.42
C THR A 244 20.42 -7.34 30.43
N ALA A 245 21.24 -8.29 30.89
CA ALA A 245 20.86 -9.69 31.01
C ALA A 245 19.66 -9.86 31.96
N THR A 246 18.78 -10.81 31.66
CA THR A 246 17.67 -11.14 32.55
C THR A 246 18.16 -11.56 33.93
N ARG A 247 17.50 -11.07 35.00
CA ARG A 247 17.81 -11.34 36.41
C ARG A 247 19.27 -11.05 36.81
N SER A 248 19.88 -10.06 36.16
CA SER A 248 21.27 -9.69 36.44
C SER A 248 21.41 -8.54 37.43
N LEU A 249 20.33 -7.80 37.67
CA LEU A 249 20.31 -6.62 38.53
C LEU A 249 19.86 -6.96 39.95
N ASP A 250 20.40 -6.24 40.92
CA ASP A 250 20.10 -6.31 42.34
C ASP A 250 19.38 -5.05 42.85
N THR A 251 19.09 -4.99 44.15
CA THR A 251 18.33 -3.87 44.73
C THR A 251 18.99 -2.52 44.44
N CYS A 252 18.20 -1.54 44.01
CA CYS A 252 18.63 -0.20 43.60
C CYS A 252 19.46 -0.11 42.31
N ASP A 253 19.68 -1.21 41.58
CA ASP A 253 20.23 -1.12 40.23
C ASP A 253 19.23 -0.50 39.25
N ARG A 254 19.76 0.28 38.30
CA ARG A 254 18.97 0.90 37.23
C ARG A 254 18.45 -0.16 36.28
N CYS A 255 17.16 -0.10 35.99
CA CYS A 255 16.49 -1.05 35.12
C CYS A 255 15.56 -0.35 34.12
N LYS A 256 15.25 -1.07 33.05
CA LYS A 256 14.25 -0.74 32.03
C LYS A 256 13.05 -1.66 32.08
N ALA A 257 13.23 -2.89 32.55
CA ALA A 257 12.17 -3.89 32.57
C ALA A 257 12.25 -4.78 33.82
N ASP A 258 11.10 -5.28 34.26
CA ASP A 258 10.97 -6.13 35.45
C ASP A 258 11.86 -7.38 35.38
N ILE A 259 12.04 -7.93 34.18
CA ILE A 259 12.81 -9.15 33.96
C ILE A 259 14.32 -8.97 34.16
N GLU A 260 14.81 -7.73 34.23
CA GLU A 260 16.22 -7.44 34.55
C GLU A 260 16.51 -7.66 36.04
N CYS A 261 15.52 -7.43 36.89
CA CYS A 261 15.62 -7.55 38.34
C CYS A 261 15.49 -9.01 38.80
N GLN A 262 15.88 -9.29 40.05
CA GLN A 262 15.67 -10.60 40.67
C GLN A 262 14.18 -11.00 40.71
N ASP A 263 13.87 -12.29 40.86
CA ASP A 263 12.47 -12.79 40.82
C ASP A 263 11.55 -12.16 41.89
N TYR A 264 12.15 -11.74 43.01
CA TYR A 264 11.47 -11.08 44.13
C TYR A 264 11.44 -9.53 44.02
N GLN A 265 11.84 -9.01 42.86
CA GLN A 265 11.94 -7.58 42.58
C GLN A 265 11.19 -7.20 41.31
N ARG A 266 10.95 -5.90 41.13
CA ARG A 266 10.41 -5.32 39.90
C ARG A 266 11.11 -4.01 39.59
N CYS A 267 10.98 -3.56 38.35
CA CYS A 267 11.57 -2.32 37.89
C CYS A 267 10.62 -1.15 38.15
N ILE A 268 10.89 -0.39 39.21
CA ILE A 268 9.95 0.60 39.75
C ILE A 268 10.42 2.02 39.41
N PRO A 269 9.54 2.88 38.86
CA PRO A 269 9.87 4.29 38.65
C PRO A 269 10.14 4.97 39.99
N MET A 270 11.21 5.75 40.05
CA MET A 270 11.58 6.55 41.21
C MET A 270 11.18 8.01 41.01
N ASN A 271 10.71 8.65 42.08
CA ASN A 271 10.50 10.10 42.11
C ASN A 271 11.43 10.72 43.14
N PHE A 272 12.45 11.46 42.73
CA PHE A 272 13.34 12.12 43.67
C PHE A 272 12.95 13.60 43.85
N ALA A 273 12.71 14.02 45.10
CA ALA A 273 12.35 15.40 45.45
C ALA A 273 11.20 15.99 44.59
N GLY A 274 10.22 15.16 44.22
CA GLY A 274 9.07 15.58 43.41
C GLY A 274 9.27 15.45 41.89
N GLN A 275 10.44 14.99 41.42
CA GLN A 275 10.76 14.83 40.00
C GLN A 275 10.97 13.36 39.62
N ASP A 276 10.32 12.94 38.54
CA ASP A 276 10.46 11.58 38.04
C ASP A 276 11.86 11.36 37.46
N ARG A 277 12.43 10.21 37.80
CA ARG A 277 13.70 9.75 37.25
C ARG A 277 13.47 9.12 35.86
N PRO A 278 14.45 9.21 34.95
CA PRO A 278 14.32 8.69 33.58
C PRO A 278 14.34 7.15 33.51
N ASP A 279 14.88 6.49 34.53
CA ASP A 279 15.01 5.04 34.63
C ASP A 279 14.19 4.50 35.80
N GLY A 280 13.90 3.21 35.77
CA GLY A 280 13.39 2.48 36.93
C GLY A 280 14.54 1.94 37.77
N TYR A 281 14.21 1.47 38.97
CA TYR A 281 15.16 0.83 39.86
C TYR A 281 14.58 -0.47 40.40
N CYS A 282 15.43 -1.48 40.57
CA CYS A 282 15.01 -2.78 41.08
C CYS A 282 14.65 -2.66 42.57
N MET A 283 13.37 -2.88 42.88
CA MET A 283 12.82 -2.78 44.24
C MET A 283 12.17 -4.08 44.68
N ASN A 284 12.38 -4.43 45.95
CA ASN A 284 11.85 -5.67 46.54
C ASN A 284 10.32 -5.58 46.70
N ILE A 285 9.62 -6.66 46.39
CA ILE A 285 8.16 -6.75 46.58
C ILE A 285 7.88 -6.96 48.08
N GLU A 286 7.11 -6.05 48.69
CA GLU A 286 6.85 -6.07 50.15
C GLU A 286 6.19 -7.38 50.60
N SER A 287 5.32 -7.96 49.78
CA SER A 287 4.63 -9.21 50.12
C SER A 287 5.54 -10.44 50.15
N LEU A 288 6.74 -10.36 49.56
CA LEU A 288 7.73 -11.43 49.55
C LEU A 288 8.81 -11.23 50.64
N GLY A 289 8.97 -10.00 51.11
CA GLY A 289 9.85 -9.65 52.22
C GLY A 289 9.48 -8.30 52.81
N ALA A 290 9.34 -8.23 54.13
CA ALA A 290 9.03 -6.98 54.82
C ALA A 290 10.13 -5.94 54.57
N CYS A 291 9.73 -4.67 54.48
CA CYS A 291 10.66 -3.56 54.33
C CYS A 291 11.55 -3.45 55.57
N GLN A 292 12.86 -3.40 55.32
CA GLN A 292 13.91 -3.40 56.32
C GLN A 292 15.01 -2.44 55.88
N GLN A 293 15.85 -2.04 56.82
CA GLN A 293 17.00 -1.19 56.52
C GLN A 293 17.86 -1.79 55.37
N PRO A 294 18.32 -0.98 54.40
CA PRO A 294 18.17 0.49 54.27
C PRO A 294 16.92 0.96 53.49
N PHE A 295 15.96 0.08 53.22
CA PHE A 295 14.77 0.35 52.40
C PHE A 295 13.47 0.32 53.22
N PRO A 296 13.28 1.24 54.19
CA PRO A 296 12.14 1.20 55.11
C PRO A 296 10.84 1.74 54.49
N ILE A 297 10.90 2.36 53.30
CA ILE A 297 9.75 3.07 52.73
C ILE A 297 8.87 2.13 51.92
N HIS A 298 7.56 2.24 52.16
CA HIS A 298 6.53 1.56 51.40
C HIS A 298 6.13 2.38 50.18
N LEU A 299 6.52 1.91 49.00
CA LEU A 299 6.21 2.54 47.72
C LEU A 299 5.04 1.80 47.05
N GLU A 300 3.96 2.50 46.71
CA GLU A 300 2.84 1.93 45.94
C GLU A 300 2.88 2.42 44.49
N ARG A 301 3.20 1.52 43.55
CA ARG A 301 3.51 1.85 42.13
C ARG A 301 3.09 0.75 41.15
N VAL A 302 2.90 1.14 39.90
CA VAL A 302 2.86 0.23 38.73
C VAL A 302 4.29 0.09 38.23
N SER A 303 4.74 -1.12 37.88
CA SER A 303 6.09 -1.30 37.36
C SER A 303 6.24 -0.76 35.93
N LEU A 304 7.47 -0.52 35.49
CA LEU A 304 7.73 -0.08 34.11
C LEU A 304 7.29 -1.11 33.07
N SER A 305 7.27 -2.40 33.41
CA SER A 305 6.74 -3.46 32.53
C SER A 305 5.23 -3.67 32.66
N GLY A 306 4.51 -2.80 33.38
CA GLY A 306 3.05 -2.81 33.46
C GLY A 306 2.49 -3.76 34.52
N HIS A 307 3.29 -4.22 35.48
CA HIS A 307 2.77 -4.99 36.60
C HIS A 307 1.79 -4.12 37.41
N PRO A 308 0.60 -4.64 37.79
CA PRO A 308 -0.41 -3.87 38.51
C PRO A 308 0.11 -3.23 39.79
N LEU A 309 -0.60 -2.18 40.23
CA LEU A 309 -0.31 -1.42 41.44
C LEU A 309 -0.01 -2.35 42.63
N THR A 310 1.22 -2.30 43.13
CA THR A 310 1.76 -3.20 44.16
C THR A 310 2.63 -2.39 45.12
N ARG A 311 2.87 -2.93 46.33
CA ARG A 311 3.75 -2.34 47.33
C ARG A 311 5.17 -2.89 47.27
N TYR A 312 6.14 -1.99 47.31
CA TYR A 312 7.57 -2.26 47.23
C TYR A 312 8.32 -1.59 48.37
N CYS A 313 9.50 -2.12 48.69
CA CYS A 313 10.40 -1.53 49.66
C CYS A 313 11.44 -0.70 48.94
N GLY A 314 11.50 0.60 49.27
CA GLY A 314 12.42 1.54 48.63
C GLY A 314 13.10 2.48 49.60
N VAL A 315 13.94 3.33 49.03
CA VAL A 315 14.63 4.39 49.75
C VAL A 315 13.68 5.55 50.07
N ARG A 316 14.14 6.44 50.95
CA ARG A 316 13.49 7.72 51.22
C ARG A 316 13.74 8.70 50.08
N GLU A 317 12.89 8.59 49.06
CA GLU A 317 12.88 9.38 47.82
C GLU A 317 12.86 10.92 48.00
N GLU A 318 12.45 11.41 49.16
CA GLU A 318 12.52 12.83 49.53
C GLU A 318 13.92 13.28 49.99
N LYS A 319 14.87 12.35 50.15
CA LYS A 319 16.21 12.57 50.71
C LYS A 319 17.32 12.03 49.82
N ILE A 320 17.14 10.83 49.24
CA ILE A 320 18.19 10.13 48.49
C ILE A 320 17.67 9.48 47.21
N THR A 321 18.57 9.25 46.27
CA THR A 321 18.37 8.39 45.11
C THR A 321 18.96 6.99 45.36
N CYS A 322 18.72 6.06 44.44
CA CYS A 322 19.37 4.75 44.49
C CYS A 322 20.86 4.83 44.20
N GLU A 323 21.31 5.76 43.36
CA GLU A 323 22.72 6.02 43.09
C GLU A 323 23.44 6.46 44.37
N ALA A 324 22.84 7.38 45.13
CA ALA A 324 23.38 7.80 46.43
C ALA A 324 23.56 6.61 47.38
N TYR A 325 22.58 5.68 47.39
CA TYR A 325 22.69 4.44 48.15
C TYR A 325 23.84 3.54 47.64
N GLN A 326 23.95 3.35 46.32
CA GLN A 326 25.00 2.52 45.73
C GLN A 326 26.41 3.08 45.98
N ASP A 327 26.56 4.40 46.00
CA ASP A 327 27.85 5.06 46.19
C ASP A 327 28.33 5.07 47.64
N PHE A 328 27.46 4.71 48.59
CA PHE A 328 27.80 4.75 50.01
C PHE A 328 29.10 4.02 50.35
N GLY A 329 30.07 4.77 50.87
CA GLY A 329 31.40 4.23 51.20
C GLY A 329 32.42 4.22 50.06
N ASN A 330 32.06 4.67 48.86
CA ASN A 330 33.01 4.91 47.78
C ASN A 330 33.89 6.12 48.09
N ARG A 331 35.08 6.16 47.46
CA ARG A 331 35.97 7.33 47.56
C ARG A 331 35.45 8.45 46.67
N CYS A 332 35.59 9.67 47.16
CA CYS A 332 35.19 10.88 46.47
C CYS A 332 36.20 11.99 46.75
N GLU A 333 36.18 13.02 45.91
CA GLU A 333 36.89 14.28 46.07
C GLU A 333 35.90 15.44 46.30
N GLU A 334 34.72 15.38 45.68
CA GLU A 334 33.64 16.36 45.80
C GLU A 334 32.26 15.73 45.90
N ASP A 335 31.24 16.50 46.28
CA ASP A 335 29.87 15.99 46.50
C ASP A 335 29.26 15.38 45.22
N ASP A 336 29.60 15.92 44.03
CA ASP A 336 29.12 15.41 42.73
C ASP A 336 29.67 14.01 42.36
N ASP A 337 30.71 13.52 43.07
CA ASP A 337 31.20 12.14 42.93
C ASP A 337 30.28 11.12 43.64
N CYS A 338 29.31 11.60 44.41
CA CYS A 338 28.45 10.78 45.24
C CYS A 338 27.00 10.93 44.77
N GLY A 339 26.38 9.81 44.43
CA GLY A 339 24.98 9.80 44.01
C GLY A 339 24.79 10.30 42.59
N THR A 340 23.73 11.06 42.35
CA THR A 340 23.49 11.58 41.00
C THR A 340 24.07 12.98 40.86
N THR A 341 24.97 13.16 39.90
CA THR A 341 25.53 14.47 39.53
C THR A 341 24.45 15.53 39.37
N GLY A 342 24.62 16.66 40.06
CA GLY A 342 23.69 17.80 40.04
C GLY A 342 22.42 17.63 40.89
N LEU A 343 22.34 16.59 41.72
CA LEU A 343 21.31 16.43 42.75
C LEU A 343 21.93 16.46 44.15
N ASP A 344 21.23 17.09 45.09
CA ASP A 344 21.62 17.10 46.51
C ASP A 344 21.18 15.79 47.21
N ASP A 345 21.53 14.63 46.64
CA ASP A 345 21.11 13.30 47.11
C ASP A 345 22.18 12.56 47.93
N ALA A 346 23.43 13.00 47.87
CA ALA A 346 24.57 12.51 48.66
C ALA A 346 25.63 13.60 48.87
N ASN A 347 26.60 13.33 49.75
CA ASN A 347 27.72 14.23 50.05
C ASN A 347 29.03 13.45 50.22
N CYS A 348 30.12 14.10 49.86
CA CYS A 348 31.48 13.65 50.07
C CYS A 348 32.00 14.12 51.43
N THR A 349 32.04 13.20 52.39
CA THR A 349 32.30 13.54 53.81
C THR A 349 33.66 13.05 54.27
N TRP A 350 34.35 13.86 55.08
CA TRP A 350 35.64 13.52 55.65
C TRP A 350 35.49 12.60 56.87
N PHE A 351 36.22 11.48 56.87
CA PHE A 351 36.23 10.54 57.99
C PHE A 351 37.61 10.46 58.63
N SER A 352 37.66 10.67 59.95
CA SER A 352 38.90 10.59 60.75
C SER A 352 39.01 9.30 61.58
N GLY A 353 38.07 8.36 61.44
CA GLY A 353 37.92 7.18 62.31
C GLY A 353 38.57 5.89 61.82
N GLY A 354 38.79 5.74 60.51
CA GLY A 354 39.36 4.54 59.91
C GLY A 354 40.91 4.49 59.86
N PRO A 355 41.49 3.36 59.37
CA PRO A 355 42.94 3.17 59.28
C PRO A 355 43.63 4.13 58.29
N GLU A 356 42.89 4.78 57.40
CA GLU A 356 43.36 5.87 56.56
C GLU A 356 42.26 6.94 56.43
N PRO A 357 42.44 8.15 57.01
CA PRO A 357 41.41 9.18 56.96
C PRO A 357 41.28 9.70 55.54
N ARG A 358 40.06 9.63 54.99
CA ARG A 358 39.78 9.94 53.59
C ARG A 358 38.33 10.40 53.42
N TYR A 359 38.11 11.13 52.34
CA TYR A 359 36.77 11.47 51.86
C TYR A 359 36.04 10.24 51.32
N ARG A 360 34.77 10.12 51.69
CA ARG A 360 33.89 9.04 51.24
C ARG A 360 32.45 9.51 51.09
N CYS A 361 31.72 8.86 50.19
CA CYS A 361 30.32 9.13 49.97
C CYS A 361 29.45 8.69 51.14
N SER A 362 28.58 9.60 51.56
CA SER A 362 27.51 9.42 52.55
C SER A 362 26.24 10.07 52.01
N TYR A 363 25.09 9.79 52.60
CA TYR A 363 23.82 10.36 52.15
C TYR A 363 22.90 10.76 53.30
N PRO A 364 21.98 11.73 53.09
CA PRO A 364 21.04 12.18 54.10
C PRO A 364 20.14 11.07 54.67
N CYS A 365 19.92 11.08 55.98
CA CYS A 365 19.05 10.14 56.67
C CYS A 365 18.14 10.81 57.69
N THR A 366 17.02 10.16 57.99
CA THR A 366 16.06 10.55 59.03
C THR A 366 16.30 9.74 60.31
N ASN A 367 16.57 8.45 60.18
CA ASN A 367 16.87 7.55 61.29
C ASN A 367 17.77 6.39 60.83
N ASN A 368 18.10 5.47 61.74
CA ASN A 368 19.02 4.36 61.44
C ASN A 368 18.46 3.38 60.38
N GLU A 369 17.14 3.29 60.20
CA GLU A 369 16.54 2.39 59.21
C GLU A 369 16.78 2.87 57.77
N ASP A 370 17.09 4.15 57.57
CA ASP A 370 17.47 4.67 56.25
C ASP A 370 18.92 4.29 55.88
N CYS A 371 19.72 3.80 56.83
CA CYS A 371 21.14 3.53 56.65
C CYS A 371 21.44 2.05 56.39
N PRO A 372 22.55 1.71 55.69
CA PRO A 372 22.88 0.32 55.40
C PRO A 372 23.18 -0.46 56.68
N ASN A 373 23.08 -1.78 56.60
CA ASN A 373 23.26 -2.63 57.76
C ASN A 373 24.68 -2.46 58.36
N GLY A 374 24.76 -2.07 59.63
CA GLY A 374 26.03 -1.72 60.31
C GLY A 374 26.37 -0.23 60.33
N ALA A 375 25.63 0.60 59.58
CA ALA A 375 25.71 2.05 59.65
C ALA A 375 24.64 2.64 60.59
N PHE A 376 24.78 3.91 60.94
CA PHE A 376 23.80 4.67 61.72
C PHE A 376 23.66 6.09 61.19
N CYS A 377 22.54 6.72 61.54
CA CYS A 377 22.27 8.10 61.20
C CYS A 377 22.84 9.04 62.26
N THR A 378 23.69 10.00 61.87
CA THR A 378 24.38 10.90 62.82
C THR A 378 23.45 11.79 63.64
N SER A 379 22.28 12.12 63.09
CA SER A 379 21.29 12.95 63.74
C SER A 379 19.89 12.62 63.22
N PRO A 380 18.85 12.59 64.09
CA PRO A 380 17.49 12.41 63.61
C PRO A 380 17.06 13.52 62.63
N ASN A 381 16.36 13.15 61.55
CA ASN A 381 15.76 14.00 60.51
C ASN A 381 16.72 14.75 59.56
N ASN A 382 17.94 15.06 59.99
CA ASN A 382 18.93 15.84 59.24
C ASN A 382 20.36 15.27 59.38
N GLY A 383 20.47 13.96 59.58
CA GLY A 383 21.75 13.28 59.69
C GLY A 383 22.28 12.83 58.34
N PHE A 384 23.45 12.18 58.38
CA PHE A 384 24.03 11.44 57.28
C PHE A 384 24.40 10.04 57.77
N CYS A 385 24.32 9.05 56.89
CA CYS A 385 24.65 7.68 57.25
C CYS A 385 26.16 7.50 57.41
N LEU A 386 26.61 6.85 58.49
CA LEU A 386 28.03 6.53 58.73
C LEU A 386 28.21 5.08 59.21
N ASP A 387 29.26 4.41 58.72
CA ASP A 387 29.68 3.04 59.13
C ASP A 387 31.08 3.04 59.78
N THR A 388 31.16 2.90 61.10
CA THR A 388 32.44 2.93 61.83
C THR A 388 33.44 1.83 61.45
N ASN A 389 33.04 0.79 60.69
CA ASN A 389 33.93 -0.29 60.26
C ASN A 389 34.42 -0.13 58.81
N ARG A 390 33.71 0.63 57.96
CA ARG A 390 34.11 0.89 56.56
C ARG A 390 34.73 2.27 56.33
N PHE A 391 34.57 3.20 57.28
CA PHE A 391 35.02 4.59 57.20
C PHE A 391 36.12 4.94 58.21
#